data_AF-A0A3M1P445-F1
#
_entry.id   AF-A0A3M1P445-F1
#
_cell.length_a   1.000
_cell.length_b   1.000
_cell.length_c   1.000
_cell.angle_alpha   90.00
_cell.angle_beta   90.00
_cell.angle_gamma   90.00
#
_symmetry.space_group_name_H-M   'P 1'
#
loop_
_entity.id
_entity.type
_entity.pdbx_description
1 polymer ?
#
loop_
_entity_poly.entity_id
_entity_poly.type
_entity_poly.pdbx_seq_one_letter_code
_entity_poly.pdbx_strand_id
1 'polypeptide(L)'
;MKWLKSVIVDIGVTAYIIISGISQTLWMKYLLIGYTIIMLLLKLITYSNEVVVSRMPKTAAPIWFFHLLYAVNVVVLLIWHWWGIAAMWMGIWILSHLIHQKSLRKRTSPVKGKKSKKRR
;
A
#
# COMPACT_ATOMS: atom_id res chain seq x y z
N MET A 1 5.56 1.25 -20.60
CA MET A 1 5.91 2.04 -19.40
C MET A 1 6.24 1.12 -18.22
N LYS A 2 7.50 1.08 -17.73
CA LYS A 2 7.93 0.13 -16.67
C LYS A 2 7.14 0.27 -15.36
N TRP A 3 6.57 1.44 -15.07
CA TRP A 3 5.79 1.71 -13.87
C TRP A 3 4.40 1.07 -13.85
N LEU A 4 3.79 0.82 -15.02
CA LEU A 4 2.45 0.22 -15.10
C LEU A 4 2.44 -1.21 -14.58
N LYS A 5 3.55 -1.95 -14.79
CA LYS A 5 3.75 -3.29 -14.23
C LYS A 5 3.77 -3.28 -12.70
N SER A 6 4.16 -2.17 -12.08
CA SER A 6 4.18 -2.03 -10.61
C SER A 6 2.79 -1.81 -10.00
N VAL A 7 1.81 -1.40 -10.80
CA VAL A 7 0.43 -1.11 -10.36
C VAL A 7 -0.61 -2.06 -10.95
N ILE A 8 -0.19 -3.03 -11.76
CA ILE A 8 -1.08 -4.02 -12.40
C ILE A 8 -1.88 -4.81 -11.36
N VAL A 9 -1.25 -5.14 -10.24
CA VAL A 9 -1.91 -5.86 -9.13
C VAL A 9 -2.98 -4.97 -8.50
N ASP A 10 -2.67 -3.72 -8.22
CA ASP A 10 -3.63 -2.79 -7.62
C ASP A 10 -4.82 -2.50 -8.57
N ILE A 11 -4.57 -2.36 -9.88
CA ILE A 11 -5.62 -2.20 -10.90
C ILE A 11 -6.52 -3.45 -10.94
N GLY A 12 -5.92 -4.64 -10.92
CA GLY A 12 -6.66 -5.90 -10.88
C GLY A 12 -7.53 -6.02 -9.63
N VAL A 13 -7.02 -5.56 -8.48
CA VAL A 13 -7.78 -5.51 -7.22
C VAL A 13 -8.92 -4.52 -7.30
N THR A 14 -8.71 -3.31 -7.85
CA THR A 14 -9.79 -2.33 -8.07
C THR A 14 -10.88 -2.92 -8.97
N ALA A 15 -10.52 -3.57 -10.08
CA ALA A 15 -11.47 -4.23 -10.96
C ALA A 15 -12.24 -5.34 -10.23
N TYR A 16 -11.54 -6.15 -9.42
CA TYR A 16 -12.17 -7.19 -8.60
C TYR A 16 -13.16 -6.62 -7.58
N ILE A 17 -12.83 -5.50 -6.92
CA ILE A 17 -13.76 -4.84 -5.99
C ILE A 17 -15.02 -4.37 -6.74
N ILE A 18 -14.88 -3.76 -7.92
CA ILE A 18 -16.01 -3.31 -8.74
C ILE A 18 -16.90 -4.49 -9.14
N ILE A 19 -16.31 -5.58 -9.66
CA ILE A 19 -17.05 -6.78 -10.07
C ILE A 19 -17.76 -7.42 -8.86
N SER A 20 -17.08 -7.49 -7.72
CA SER A 20 -17.62 -8.03 -6.46
C SER A 20 -18.80 -7.19 -5.96
N GLY A 21 -18.71 -5.85 -6.03
CA GLY A 21 -19.79 -4.93 -5.69
C GLY A 21 -21.03 -5.07 -6.57
N ILE A 22 -20.84 -5.38 -7.87
CA ILE A 22 -21.94 -5.62 -8.81
C ILE A 22 -22.57 -7.01 -8.58
N SER A 23 -21.75 -8.05 -8.41
CA SER A 23 -22.24 -9.42 -8.25
C SER A 23 -22.96 -9.67 -6.92
N GLN A 24 -22.59 -8.93 -5.87
CA GLN A 24 -23.10 -9.05 -4.49
C GLN A 24 -23.12 -10.49 -3.94
N THR A 25 -22.31 -11.39 -4.50
CA THR A 25 -22.21 -12.77 -4.04
C THR A 25 -21.43 -12.84 -2.72
N LEU A 26 -22.00 -13.56 -1.75
CA LEU A 26 -21.40 -13.73 -0.42
C LEU A 26 -19.96 -14.28 -0.49
N TRP A 27 -19.71 -15.23 -1.39
CA TRP A 27 -18.39 -15.81 -1.62
C TRP A 27 -17.33 -14.78 -2.03
N MET A 28 -17.65 -13.87 -2.95
CA MET A 28 -16.72 -12.81 -3.37
C MET A 28 -16.42 -11.83 -2.25
N LYS A 29 -17.41 -11.53 -1.40
CA LYS A 29 -17.22 -10.67 -0.23
C LYS A 29 -16.25 -11.32 0.78
N TYR A 30 -16.38 -12.61 1.07
CA TYR A 30 -15.45 -13.31 1.97
C TYR A 30 -14.03 -13.38 1.42
N LEU A 31 -13.87 -13.66 0.12
CA LEU A 31 -12.56 -13.63 -0.53
C LEU A 31 -11.91 -12.25 -0.46
N LEU A 32 -12.69 -11.19 -0.72
CA LEU A 32 -12.21 -9.81 -0.62
C LEU A 32 -11.79 -9.46 0.82
N ILE A 33 -12.58 -9.87 1.82
CA ILE A 33 -12.25 -9.67 3.24
C ILE A 33 -10.94 -10.38 3.58
N GLY A 34 -10.81 -11.67 3.24
CA GLY A 34 -9.61 -12.46 3.51
C GLY A 34 -8.36 -11.84 2.89
N TYR A 35 -8.45 -11.46 1.61
CA TYR A 35 -7.38 -10.74 0.92
C TYR A 35 -7.03 -9.41 1.61
N THR A 36 -8.04 -8.62 1.99
CA THR A 36 -7.83 -7.30 2.63
C THR A 36 -7.16 -7.44 4.00
N ILE A 37 -7.56 -8.43 4.81
CA ILE A 37 -6.94 -8.72 6.12
C ILE A 37 -5.46 -9.09 5.93
N ILE A 38 -5.17 -10.00 5.01
CA ILE A 38 -3.80 -10.43 4.71
C ILE A 38 -2.97 -9.22 4.25
N MET A 39 -3.49 -8.41 3.33
CA MET A 39 -2.81 -7.23 2.81
C MET A 39 -2.52 -6.19 3.91
N LEU A 40 -3.49 -5.96 4.80
CA LEU A 40 -3.34 -5.06 5.96
C LEU A 40 -2.24 -5.58 6.91
N LEU A 41 -2.25 -6.87 7.23
CA LEU A 41 -1.22 -7.51 8.07
C LEU A 41 0.17 -7.40 7.44
N LEU A 42 0.30 -7.65 6.14
CA LEU A 42 1.57 -7.48 5.42
C LEU A 42 2.08 -6.05 5.50
N LYS A 43 1.20 -5.06 5.34
CA LYS A 43 1.55 -3.64 5.52
C LYS A 43 1.98 -3.33 6.95
N LEU A 44 1.30 -3.88 7.95
CA LEU A 44 1.65 -3.70 9.35
C LEU A 44 3.05 -4.27 9.65
N ILE A 45 3.32 -5.49 9.21
CA ILE A 45 4.64 -6.14 9.34
C ILE A 45 5.72 -5.32 8.65
N THR A 46 5.42 -4.82 7.44
CA THR A 46 6.34 -3.94 6.69
C THR A 46 6.64 -2.67 7.46
N TYR A 47 5.62 -2.02 8.01
CA TYR A 47 5.79 -0.77 8.77
C TYR A 47 6.68 -0.96 10.01
N SER A 48 6.50 -2.07 10.72
CA SER A 48 7.30 -2.46 11.89
C SER A 48 8.73 -2.86 11.53
N ASN A 49 8.93 -3.57 10.40
CA ASN A 49 10.24 -4.06 9.98
C ASN A 49 11.03 -3.03 9.15
N GLU A 50 11.93 -2.33 9.81
CA GLU A 50 12.75 -1.30 9.17
C GLU A 50 13.68 -1.82 8.06
N VAL A 51 14.13 -3.07 8.19
CA VAL A 51 14.96 -3.74 7.18
C VAL A 51 14.18 -3.95 5.90
N VAL A 52 12.91 -4.37 5.99
CA VAL A 52 12.03 -4.57 4.84
C VAL A 52 11.80 -3.24 4.12
N VAL A 53 11.49 -2.17 4.85
CA VAL A 53 11.31 -0.83 4.28
C VAL A 53 12.55 -0.34 3.53
N SER A 54 13.75 -0.63 4.04
CA SER A 54 15.01 -0.22 3.40
C SER A 54 15.33 -0.98 2.11
N ARG A 55 14.84 -2.22 1.99
CA ARG A 55 15.04 -3.09 0.83
C ARG A 55 13.94 -2.98 -0.22
N MET A 56 12.88 -2.21 0.05
CA MET A 56 11.79 -2.04 -0.90
C MET A 56 12.29 -1.39 -2.20
N PRO A 57 11.96 -1.98 -3.37
CA PRO A 57 12.32 -1.43 -4.65
C PRO A 57 11.71 -0.02 -4.79
N LYS A 58 12.42 0.88 -5.46
CA LYS A 58 11.87 2.20 -5.81
C LYS A 58 10.61 1.97 -6.63
N THR A 59 9.45 2.32 -6.08
CA THR A 59 8.21 2.32 -6.84
C THR A 59 8.37 3.32 -7.98
N ALA A 60 8.35 2.81 -9.22
CA ALA A 60 8.45 3.64 -10.41
C ALA A 60 7.16 4.43 -10.70
N ALA A 61 6.07 4.09 -9.99
CA ALA A 61 4.77 4.71 -10.16
C ALA A 61 4.65 6.03 -9.37
N PRO A 62 4.01 7.07 -9.94
CA PRO A 62 3.80 8.35 -9.29
C PRO A 62 2.98 8.22 -8.00
N ILE A 63 3.31 9.01 -6.96
CA ILE A 63 2.65 8.92 -5.66
C ILE A 63 1.16 9.26 -5.71
N TRP A 64 0.79 10.22 -6.58
CA TRP A 64 -0.59 10.67 -6.75
C TRP A 64 -1.48 9.57 -7.32
N PHE A 65 -0.91 8.71 -8.19
CA PHE A 65 -1.64 7.60 -8.79
C PHE A 65 -2.03 6.56 -7.75
N PHE A 66 -1.11 6.21 -6.83
CA PHE A 66 -1.45 5.31 -5.72
C PHE A 66 -2.54 5.91 -4.82
N HIS A 67 -2.46 7.20 -4.48
CA HIS A 67 -3.48 7.86 -3.67
C HIS A 67 -4.85 7.84 -4.36
N LEU A 68 -4.88 8.12 -5.66
CA LEU A 68 -6.10 8.07 -6.45
C LEU A 68 -6.69 6.65 -6.47
N LEU A 69 -5.87 5.61 -6.66
CA LEU A 69 -6.35 4.23 -6.66
C LEU A 69 -6.93 3.81 -5.31
N TYR A 70 -6.25 4.13 -4.20
CA TYR A 70 -6.75 3.86 -2.86
C TYR A 70 -8.04 4.65 -2.57
N ALA A 71 -8.10 5.92 -2.97
CA ALA A 71 -9.30 6.74 -2.82
C ALA A 71 -10.48 6.18 -3.62
N VAL A 72 -10.25 5.77 -4.87
CA VAL A 72 -11.27 5.12 -5.71
C VAL A 72 -11.79 3.86 -5.02
N ASN A 73 -10.91 2.99 -4.52
CA ASN A 73 -11.34 1.76 -3.84
C ASN A 73 -12.19 2.05 -2.60
N VAL A 74 -11.83 3.05 -1.79
CA VAL A 74 -12.64 3.46 -0.63
C VAL A 74 -14.00 4.01 -1.06
N VAL A 75 -14.06 4.88 -2.06
CA VAL A 75 -15.32 5.47 -2.58
C VAL A 75 -16.24 4.39 -3.14
N VAL A 76 -15.68 3.51 -3.96
CA VAL A 76 -16.35 2.32 -4.52
C VAL A 76 -16.95 1.46 -3.40
N LEU A 77 -16.17 1.12 -2.38
CA LEU A 77 -16.67 0.35 -1.23
C LEU A 77 -17.74 1.09 -0.42
N LEU A 78 -17.66 2.43 -0.35
CA LEU A 78 -18.65 3.26 0.32
C LEU A 78 -20.00 3.25 -0.41
N ILE A 79 -19.98 3.35 -1.75
CA ILE A 79 -21.18 3.32 -2.59
C ILE A 79 -21.96 2.02 -2.39
N TRP A 80 -21.25 0.89 -2.22
CA TRP A 80 -21.84 -0.41 -1.94
C TRP A 80 -22.11 -0.68 -0.44
N HIS A 81 -21.98 0.33 0.44
CA HIS A 81 -22.19 0.23 1.88
C HIS A 81 -21.33 -0.84 2.59
N TRP A 82 -20.16 -1.18 2.06
CA TRP A 82 -19.25 -2.16 2.66
C TRP A 82 -18.31 -1.49 3.66
N TRP A 83 -18.90 -0.85 4.68
CA TRP A 83 -18.21 -0.01 5.67
C TRP A 83 -17.01 -0.68 6.32
N GLY A 84 -17.10 -1.97 6.67
CA GLY A 84 -15.99 -2.70 7.28
C GLY A 84 -14.78 -2.83 6.34
N ILE A 85 -15.02 -3.17 5.08
CA ILE A 85 -13.95 -3.33 4.09
C ILE A 85 -13.39 -1.95 3.70
N ALA A 86 -14.25 -0.93 3.60
CA ALA A 86 -13.86 0.45 3.37
C ALA A 86 -12.92 0.97 4.47
N ALA A 87 -13.25 0.72 5.75
CA ALA A 87 -12.40 1.09 6.88
C ALA A 87 -11.03 0.41 6.84
N MET A 88 -10.98 -0.88 6.48
CA MET A 88 -9.71 -1.59 6.30
C MET A 88 -8.89 -1.01 5.15
N TRP A 89 -9.52 -0.71 4.01
CA TRP A 89 -8.87 -0.05 2.88
C TRP A 89 -8.35 1.33 3.23
N MET A 90 -9.08 2.10 4.05
CA MET A 90 -8.62 3.37 4.59
C MET A 90 -7.39 3.18 5.50
N GLY A 91 -7.38 2.15 6.34
CA GLY A 91 -6.21 1.78 7.15
C GLY A 91 -4.99 1.41 6.29
N ILE A 92 -5.19 0.60 5.24
CA ILE A 92 -4.17 0.26 4.23
C ILE A 92 -3.63 1.53 3.58
N TRP A 93 -4.49 2.47 3.23
CA TRP A 93 -4.12 3.75 2.61
C TRP A 93 -3.22 4.58 3.54
N ILE A 94 -3.62 4.76 4.79
CA ILE A 94 -2.84 5.51 5.81
C ILE A 94 -1.48 4.84 6.06
N LEU A 95 -1.45 3.51 6.25
CA LEU A 95 -0.19 2.79 6.44
C LEU A 95 0.74 2.93 5.24
N SER A 96 0.20 2.90 4.02
CA SER A 96 0.97 3.13 2.80
C SER A 96 1.70 4.48 2.84
N HIS A 97 0.97 5.51 3.27
CA HIS A 97 1.50 6.85 3.37
C HIS A 97 2.61 6.94 4.44
N LEU A 98 2.39 6.34 5.62
CA LEU A 98 3.39 6.30 6.69
C LEU A 98 4.66 5.53 6.30
N ILE A 99 4.53 4.37 5.65
CA ILE A 99 5.67 3.59 5.14
C ILE A 99 6.46 4.41 4.12
N HIS A 100 5.76 5.12 3.23
CA HIS A 100 6.41 5.97 2.24
C HIS A 100 7.19 7.12 2.90
N GLN A 101 6.58 7.83 3.84
CA GLN A 101 7.27 8.87 4.61
C GLN A 101 8.48 8.33 5.37
N LYS A 102 8.36 7.17 6.01
CA LYS A 102 9.46 6.50 6.73
C LYS A 102 10.60 6.13 5.77
N SER A 103 10.28 5.66 4.57
CA SER A 103 11.26 5.36 3.51
C SER A 103 12.00 6.62 3.04
N LEU A 104 11.28 7.73 2.84
CA LEU A 104 11.87 9.01 2.44
C LEU A 104 12.78 9.57 3.55
N ARG A 105 12.31 9.60 4.80
CA ARG A 105 13.06 10.14 5.94
C ARG A 105 14.39 9.42 6.16
N LYS A 106 14.42 8.09 6.02
CA LYS A 106 15.65 7.30 6.16
C LYS A 106 16.65 7.53 5.03
N ARG A 107 16.18 7.90 3.83
CA ARG A 107 17.06 8.21 2.69
C ARG A 107 17.74 9.58 2.81
N THR A 108 17.11 10.53 3.50
CA THR A 108 17.67 11.86 3.78
C THR A 108 18.52 11.92 5.04
N SER A 109 18.50 10.89 5.89
CA SER A 109 19.41 10.81 7.03
C SER A 109 20.85 10.75 6.50
N PRO A 110 21.70 11.76 6.77
CA PRO A 110 23.09 11.69 6.38
C PRO A 110 23.70 10.49 7.11
N VAL A 111 24.50 9.70 6.39
CA VAL A 111 25.35 8.66 6.97
C VAL A 111 26.22 9.34 8.04
N LYS A 112 25.76 9.32 9.30
CA LYS A 112 26.57 9.69 10.45
C LYS A 112 27.64 8.59 10.57
N GLY A 113 28.88 8.94 10.26
CA GLY A 113 30.05 8.20 10.75
C GLY A 113 30.95 7.51 9.73
N LYS A 114 31.32 8.17 8.62
CA LYS A 114 32.63 7.91 7.97
C LYS A 114 33.53 9.15 8.13
N LYS A 115 33.85 9.50 9.38
CA LYS A 115 34.95 10.43 9.70
C LYS A 115 35.63 9.96 10.99
N SER A 116 36.74 9.23 10.84
CA SER A 116 37.91 9.23 11.74
C SER A 116 38.67 7.90 11.63
N LYS A 117 39.56 7.78 10.63
CA LYS A 117 40.90 7.18 10.79
C LYS A 117 41.72 7.36 9.52
N LYS A 118 42.15 8.60 9.27
CA LYS A 118 43.32 8.88 8.42
C LYS A 118 43.99 10.18 8.87
N ARG A 119 44.62 10.08 10.03
CA ARG A 119 45.74 10.90 10.51
C ARG A 119 46.55 9.90 11.34
N ARG A 120 47.84 9.73 11.16
CA ARG A 120 48.85 10.24 10.24
C ARG A 120 49.92 9.16 10.21
#